data_AF-A0AAD5R8J4-F1
#
_entry.id   AF-A0AAD5R8J4-F1
#
_cell.length_a   1.000
_cell.length_b   1.000
_cell.length_c   1.000
_cell.angle_alpha   90.00
_cell.angle_beta   90.00
_cell.angle_gamma   90.00
#
_symmetry.space_group_name_H-M   'P 1'
#
loop_
_entity.id
_entity.type
_entity.pdbx_description
1 polymer ?
#
loop_
_entity_poly.entity_id
_entity_poly.type
_entity_poly.pdbx_seq_one_letter_code
_entity_poly.pdbx_strand_id
1 'polypeptide(L)' 'MNPDNGIETLMRLPISKSSAEQRAGRAGRIRPGKAFRLYPESQFEKLCEGNDT' A
#
# COMPACT_ATOMS: atom_id res chain seq x y z
N MET A 1 -11.56 12.42 -6.98
CA MET A 1 -11.98 13.68 -7.65
C MET A 1 -11.30 14.84 -6.94
N ASN A 2 -10.64 15.75 -7.66
CA ASN A 2 -10.11 16.95 -7.03
C ASN A 2 -11.30 17.89 -6.70
N PRO A 3 -11.56 18.23 -5.42
CA PRO A 3 -12.71 19.04 -5.03
C PRO A 3 -12.69 20.44 -5.63
N ASP A 4 -11.51 20.94 -6.01
CA ASP A 4 -11.35 22.32 -6.48
C ASP A 4 -11.77 22.52 -7.95
N ASN A 5 -11.70 21.47 -8.77
CA ASN A 5 -11.97 21.59 -10.21
C ASN A 5 -12.80 20.44 -10.80
N GLY A 6 -13.19 19.45 -10.00
CA GLY A 6 -14.03 18.33 -10.42
C GLY A 6 -13.37 17.36 -11.40
N ILE A 7 -12.07 17.52 -11.66
CA ILE A 7 -11.34 16.67 -12.60
C ILE A 7 -10.79 15.45 -11.85
N GLU A 8 -11.05 14.25 -12.38
CA GLU A 8 -10.36 13.05 -11.91
C GLU A 8 -8.93 13.04 -12.43
N THR A 9 -7.98 12.93 -11.51
CA THR A 9 -6.55 12.88 -11.82
C THR A 9 -5.97 11.60 -11.27
N LEU A 10 -5.10 10.95 -12.06
CA LEU A 10 -4.32 9.82 -11.60
C LEU A 10 -3.10 10.33 -10.82
N MET A 11 -3.12 10.14 -9.51
CA MET A 11 -2.00 10.52 -8.64
C MET A 11 -1.28 9.28 -8.10
N ARG A 12 0.04 9.39 -7.93
CA ARG A 12 0.83 8.37 -7.25
C ARG A 12 0.77 8.63 -5.74
N LEU A 13 0.19 7.68 -5.00
CA LEU A 13 0.09 7.73 -3.55
C LEU A 13 0.81 6.52 -2.94
N PRO A 14 1.37 6.65 -1.73
CA PRO A 14 1.81 5.50 -0.95
C PRO A 14 0.66 4.50 -0.77
N ILE A 15 0.99 3.21 -0.71
CA ILE A 15 0.00 2.17 -0.41
C ILE A 15 -0.29 2.15 1.10
N SER A 16 -1.48 1.72 1.49
CA SER A 16 -1.76 1.46 2.91
C SER A 16 -0.93 0.29 3.46
N LYS A 17 -0.77 0.26 4.78
CA LYS A 17 -0.10 -0.86 5.47
C LYS A 17 -0.81 -2.19 5.21
N SER A 18 -2.14 -2.20 5.28
CA SER A 18 -2.97 -3.39 4.98
C SER A 18 -2.81 -3.88 3.54
N SER A 19 -2.72 -2.98 2.56
CA SER A 19 -2.47 -3.36 1.16
C SER A 19 -1.09 -4.00 0.99
N ALA A 20 -0.06 -3.45 1.66
CA ALA A 20 1.29 -4.00 1.63
C ALA A 20 1.35 -5.41 2.24
N GLU A 21 0.61 -5.68 3.31
CA GLU A 21 0.48 -7.00 3.94
C GLU A 21 -0.25 -8.00 3.04
N GLN A 22 -1.38 -7.59 2.44
CA GLN A 22 -2.10 -8.41 1.49
C GLN A 22 -1.22 -8.81 0.29
N ARG A 23 -0.37 -7.89 -0.20
CA ARG A 23 0.61 -8.19 -1.27
C ARG A 23 1.63 -9.21 -0.81
N ALA A 24 2.18 -9.06 0.40
CA ALA A 24 3.12 -10.03 0.97
C ALA A 24 2.51 -11.44 1.09
N GLY A 25 1.23 -11.53 1.50
CA GLY A 25 0.49 -12.79 1.58
C GLY A 25 0.35 -13.55 0.26
N ARG A 26 0.47 -12.86 -0.89
CA ARG A 26 0.40 -13.53 -2.22
C ARG A 26 1.59 -14.45 -2.48
N ALA A 27 2.76 -14.17 -1.90
CA ALA A 27 3.97 -14.97 -2.11
C ALA A 27 3.89 -16.34 -1.42
N GLY A 28 3.11 -16.47 -0.34
CA GLY A 28 3.08 -17.66 0.52
C GLY A 28 1.89 -18.60 0.32
N ARG A 29 1.23 -18.60 -0.85
CA ARG A 29 -0.04 -19.32 -1.05
C ARG A 29 0.04 -20.85 -0.95
N ILE A 30 1.01 -21.47 -1.62
CA ILE A 30 1.11 -22.94 -1.73
C ILE A 30 2.33 -23.46 -0.96
N ARG A 31 3.39 -22.66 -0.89
CA ARG A 31 4.64 -22.97 -0.17
C ARG A 31 5.18 -21.68 0.46
N PRO A 32 6.12 -21.77 1.42
CA PRO A 32 6.77 -20.59 1.98
C PRO A 32 7.32 -19.68 0.88
N GLY A 33 6.94 -18.40 0.93
CA GLY A 33 7.37 -17.37 -0.01
C GLY A 33 8.04 -16.21 0.72
N LYS A 34 8.80 -15.41 -0.03
CA LYS A 34 9.41 -14.18 0.47
C LYS A 34 8.87 -12.99 -0.32
N ALA A 35 8.62 -11.88 0.37
CA ALA A 35 8.22 -10.63 -0.23
C ALA A 35 9.22 -9.54 0.17
N PHE A 36 9.82 -8.88 -0.82
CA PHE A 36 10.76 -7.79 -0.60
C PHE A 36 10.06 -6.45 -0.79
N ARG A 37 10.18 -5.57 0.21
CA ARG A 37 9.68 -4.19 0.14
C ARG A 37 10.80 -3.30 -0.37
N LEU A 38 10.54 -2.48 -1.39
CA LEU A 38 11.51 -1.55 -1.97
C LEU A 38 11.58 -0.22 -1.20
N TYR A 39 11.44 -0.29 0.12
CA TYR A 39 11.49 0.86 1.03
C TYR A 39 11.96 0.39 2.42
N PRO A 40 12.57 1.27 3.22
CA PRO A 40 13.00 0.96 4.58
C PRO A 40 11.82 0.62 5.51
N GLU A 41 12.09 -0.11 6.57
CA GLU A 41 11.10 -0.44 7.61
C GLU A 41 10.46 0.80 8.23
N SER A 42 11.24 1.85 8.47
CA SER A 42 10.73 3.13 8.98
C SER A 42 9.69 3.80 8.07
N GLN A 43 9.70 3.49 6.76
CA GLN A 43 8.66 3.96 5.84
C GLN A 43 7.42 3.07 5.89
N PHE A 44 7.58 1.76 6.15
CA PHE A 44 6.46 0.84 6.36
C PHE A 44 5.62 1.24 7.58
N GLU A 45 6.28 1.59 8.68
CA GLU A 45 5.64 2.00 9.93
C GLU A 45 4.83 3.30 9.79
N LYS A 46 5.23 4.17 8.86
CA LYS A 46 4.55 5.43 8.56
C LYS A 46 3.37 5.26 7.59
N LEU A 47 3.18 4.08 6.98
CA LEU A 47 2.03 3.86 6.11
C LEU A 47 0.75 3.86 6.96
N CYS A 48 -0.24 4.63 6.53
CA CYS A 48 -1.54 4.66 7.20
C CYS A 48 -2.12 3.24 7.27
N GLU A 49 -2.57 2.85 8.47
CA GLU A 49 -3.45 1.70 8.65
C GLU A 49 -4.76 2.08 7.99
N GLY A 50 -5.06 1.47 6.83
CA GLY A 50 -6.11 1.92 5.91
C GLY A 50 -7.51 1.90 6.52
N ASN A 51 -7.82 2.93 7.30
CA ASN A 51 -9.12 3.40 7.73
C ASN A 51 -9.29 4.83 7.19
N ASP A 52 -9.19 4.98 5.87
CA ASP A 52 -9.64 6.20 5.20
C ASP A 52 -11.18 6.12 5.15
N THR A 53 -11.84 6.85 6.05
CA THR A 53 -13.29 7.17 5.98
C THR A 53 -13.49 8.33 5.01
#